data_AF-M1ZLX3-F1
#
_entry.id   AF-M1ZLX3-F1
#
_cell.length_a   1.000
_cell.length_b   1.000
_cell.length_c   1.000
_cell.angle_alpha   90.00
_cell.angle_beta   90.00
_cell.angle_gamma   90.00
#
_symmetry.space_group_name_H-M   'P 1'
#
loop_
_entity.id
_entity.type
_entity.pdbx_description
1 polymer ?
#
loop_
_entity_poly.entity_id
_entity_poly.type
_entity_poly.pdbx_seq_one_letter_code
_entity_poly.pdbx_strand_id
1 'polypeptide(L)'
;MKVNEKINSLRKIMEEKGIKAYIIPTYDPHQSEYLADHYKTRVWISGFTGSAGTVVVTEDEAILWTDGRYFIQGENELAGSEIQLFKMGIPGFPTYMEWLRDNLNDGDTIGFNGKIFPQSDVNKLEKEIRKKKIKFIDEFDLVGELWADRPSMPNSKAFVHDVKYTGKTAKEKIEEVRKEMEKKGADYFLIGSLDDIAWVYNIRGRDVACNPVVISYALISKDKAWLFVDKDKVEDDVESHLKENGIEVDEYDKVIDYVKNIEKGSKVFIDPSRINGWLYKGIPKECEIIEGVNITTELKGIKNSTEIENQKNAYIKDGVALVKFLYWLDENLGKIKITEVSAAEKLEEFRKKQDGFIEPSFDTIAAYKENAAMMHYKAEEEKSNYELKKEKMFLVDSGGQYYDGTTDITRTIVLGDITEEEKRDFTLTLKGHINLINARFLYGATGSSLDVLARYPLWQEGIDYKCGTGHGVGFLLNVHEGPHRISTIPDKVKMEKGMVVTIEPGVYKAGKHGIRIENVAVVAEDIETDSGQFMKFETISYCPIDLDGIDVDMLTEEERKWLNNYHKEVYEKISPYLKDDEREWLKKETRSV
;
A
#
# COMPACT_ATOMS: atom_id res chain seq x y z
N MET A 1 -12.53 -2.29 -28.50
CA MET A 1 -13.94 -2.65 -28.20
C MET A 1 -14.50 -1.68 -27.17
N LYS A 2 -15.74 -1.25 -27.33
CA LYS A 2 -16.46 -0.45 -26.31
C LYS A 2 -16.83 -1.34 -25.11
N VAL A 3 -17.05 -0.76 -23.93
CA VAL A 3 -17.37 -1.49 -22.68
C VAL A 3 -18.53 -2.49 -22.89
N ASN A 4 -19.66 -2.04 -23.45
CA ASN A 4 -20.83 -2.91 -23.65
C ASN A 4 -20.56 -4.05 -24.66
N GLU A 5 -19.65 -3.87 -25.64
CA GLU A 5 -19.25 -4.96 -26.54
C GLU A 5 -18.46 -6.02 -25.78
N LYS A 6 -17.58 -5.60 -24.86
CA LYS A 6 -16.79 -6.52 -24.02
C LYS A 6 -17.69 -7.31 -23.08
N ILE A 7 -18.65 -6.66 -22.43
CA ILE A 7 -19.65 -7.32 -21.56
C ILE A 7 -20.47 -8.34 -22.34
N ASN A 8 -20.95 -7.99 -23.54
CA ASN A 8 -21.69 -8.93 -24.38
C ASN A 8 -20.85 -10.13 -24.85
N SER A 9 -19.57 -9.92 -25.17
CA SER A 9 -18.66 -11.03 -25.49
C SER A 9 -18.41 -11.93 -24.27
N LEU A 10 -18.29 -11.35 -23.08
CA LEU A 10 -18.15 -12.11 -21.84
C LEU A 10 -19.38 -12.98 -21.56
N ARG A 11 -20.59 -12.42 -21.70
CA ARG A 11 -21.85 -13.18 -21.53
C ARG A 11 -21.94 -14.40 -22.45
N LYS A 12 -21.51 -14.27 -23.71
CA LYS A 12 -21.49 -15.40 -24.66
C LYS A 12 -20.60 -16.54 -24.18
N ILE A 13 -19.37 -16.25 -23.75
CA ILE A 13 -18.47 -17.29 -23.25
C ILE A 13 -18.96 -17.83 -21.89
N MET A 14 -19.55 -16.99 -21.04
CA MET A 14 -20.20 -17.45 -19.81
C MET A 14 -21.31 -18.47 -20.10
N GLU A 15 -22.18 -18.20 -21.08
CA GLU A 15 -23.23 -19.13 -21.52
C GLU A 15 -22.65 -20.45 -22.03
N GLU A 16 -21.63 -20.39 -22.91
CA GLU A 16 -20.93 -21.58 -23.43
C GLU A 16 -20.30 -22.45 -22.31
N LYS A 17 -19.86 -21.82 -21.21
CA LYS A 17 -19.23 -22.49 -20.06
C LYS A 17 -20.21 -22.81 -18.93
N GLY A 18 -21.50 -22.47 -19.05
CA GLY A 18 -22.51 -22.70 -18.02
C GLY A 18 -22.30 -21.88 -16.73
N ILE A 19 -21.77 -20.67 -16.86
CA ILE A 19 -21.49 -19.74 -15.76
C ILE A 19 -22.63 -18.71 -15.69
N LYS A 20 -23.32 -18.62 -14.54
CA LYS A 20 -24.45 -17.70 -14.37
C LYS A 20 -24.02 -16.30 -13.92
N ALA A 21 -22.99 -16.22 -13.09
CA ALA A 21 -22.35 -14.97 -12.67
C ALA A 21 -20.84 -15.11 -12.71
N TYR A 22 -20.12 -14.09 -13.20
CA TYR A 22 -18.67 -14.07 -13.25
C TYR A 22 -18.10 -12.89 -12.47
N ILE A 23 -17.15 -13.16 -11.56
CA ILE A 23 -16.54 -12.16 -10.68
C ILE A 23 -15.18 -11.73 -11.23
N ILE A 24 -14.97 -10.43 -11.38
CA ILE A 24 -13.77 -9.80 -11.92
C ILE A 24 -13.26 -8.78 -10.89
N PRO A 25 -12.40 -9.22 -9.94
CA PRO A 25 -11.86 -8.36 -8.89
C PRO A 25 -10.64 -7.56 -9.37
N THR A 26 -10.07 -6.77 -8.47
CA THR A 26 -8.77 -6.11 -8.66
C THR A 26 -7.67 -6.93 -7.97
N TYR A 27 -7.33 -8.10 -8.54
CA TYR A 27 -6.29 -8.98 -8.00
C TYR A 27 -5.34 -9.48 -9.09
N ASP A 28 -4.12 -9.81 -8.67
CA ASP A 28 -3.19 -10.68 -9.39
C ASP A 28 -3.01 -12.00 -8.62
N PRO A 29 -2.19 -12.95 -9.10
CA PRO A 29 -1.95 -14.22 -8.42
C PRO A 29 -1.28 -14.13 -7.05
N HIS A 30 -0.85 -12.94 -6.65
CA HIS A 30 0.00 -12.66 -5.50
C HIS A 30 -0.62 -11.68 -4.50
N GLN A 31 -1.85 -11.22 -4.78
CA GLN A 31 -2.58 -10.23 -4.01
C GLN A 31 -1.75 -8.95 -3.80
N SER A 32 -1.09 -8.51 -4.86
CA SER A 32 -0.38 -7.23 -4.92
C SER A 32 -1.37 -6.06 -4.79
N GLU A 33 -0.94 -5.00 -4.11
CA GLU A 33 -1.74 -3.77 -4.00
C GLU A 33 -1.84 -3.05 -5.35
N TYR A 34 -0.70 -2.91 -6.02
CA TYR A 34 -0.61 -2.39 -7.37
C TYR A 34 -0.48 -3.54 -8.35
N LEU A 35 -1.15 -3.41 -9.50
CA LEU A 35 -1.18 -4.46 -10.51
C LEU A 35 -0.32 -4.09 -11.70
N ALA A 36 0.48 -5.05 -12.18
CA ALA A 36 1.02 -4.99 -13.53
C ALA A 36 -0.13 -4.90 -14.56
N ASP A 37 0.11 -4.23 -15.69
CA ASP A 37 -0.93 -3.98 -16.70
C ASP A 37 -1.60 -5.27 -17.20
N HIS A 38 -0.83 -6.37 -17.24
CA HIS A 38 -1.33 -7.71 -17.57
C HIS A 38 -2.52 -8.16 -16.69
N TYR A 39 -2.59 -7.73 -15.43
CA TYR A 39 -3.61 -8.12 -14.46
C TYR A 39 -4.74 -7.10 -14.30
N LYS A 40 -4.72 -5.98 -15.04
CA LYS A 40 -5.77 -4.94 -15.00
C LYS A 40 -7.05 -5.35 -15.74
N THR A 41 -7.51 -6.58 -15.55
CA THR A 41 -8.69 -7.17 -16.22
C THR A 41 -9.98 -6.41 -15.91
N ARG A 42 -10.15 -5.95 -14.66
CA ARG A 42 -11.27 -5.10 -14.24
C ARG A 42 -11.27 -3.76 -14.98
N VAL A 43 -10.12 -3.11 -15.11
CA VAL A 43 -9.98 -1.86 -15.90
C VAL A 43 -10.37 -2.14 -17.35
N TRP A 44 -9.84 -3.21 -17.94
CA TRP A 44 -10.12 -3.54 -19.33
C TRP A 44 -11.61 -3.82 -19.57
N ILE A 45 -12.29 -4.60 -18.72
CA ILE A 45 -13.69 -4.95 -18.93
C ILE A 45 -14.63 -3.76 -18.71
N SER A 46 -14.35 -2.91 -17.72
CA SER A 46 -15.29 -1.86 -17.28
C SER A 46 -14.96 -0.45 -17.74
N GLY A 47 -13.71 -0.17 -18.09
CA GLY A 47 -13.22 1.20 -18.29
C GLY A 47 -12.92 1.97 -17.00
N PHE A 48 -13.28 1.43 -15.83
CA PHE A 48 -13.04 2.07 -14.54
C PHE A 48 -11.58 1.88 -14.08
N THR A 49 -10.87 2.97 -13.84
CA THR A 49 -9.42 3.01 -13.62
C THR A 49 -9.00 3.11 -12.15
N GLY A 50 -9.94 3.29 -11.21
CA GLY A 50 -9.63 3.42 -9.78
C GLY A 50 -8.91 2.19 -9.20
N SER A 51 -8.11 2.33 -8.14
CA SER A 51 -7.27 1.20 -7.67
C SER A 51 -8.05 0.09 -6.96
N ALA A 52 -9.32 0.30 -6.60
CA ALA A 52 -10.14 -0.69 -5.91
C ALA A 52 -11.52 -0.87 -6.57
N GLY A 53 -11.90 -2.12 -6.81
CA GLY A 53 -13.26 -2.46 -7.19
C GLY A 53 -13.43 -3.90 -7.65
N THR A 54 -14.68 -4.33 -7.73
CA THR A 54 -15.07 -5.66 -8.20
C THR A 54 -16.21 -5.51 -9.19
N VAL A 55 -16.08 -6.10 -10.37
CA VAL A 55 -17.16 -6.21 -11.34
C VAL A 55 -17.78 -7.58 -11.22
N VAL A 56 -19.11 -7.65 -11.18
CA VAL A 56 -19.86 -8.90 -11.35
C VAL A 56 -20.71 -8.76 -12.61
N VAL A 57 -20.62 -9.74 -13.49
CA VAL A 57 -21.44 -9.83 -14.71
C VAL A 57 -22.33 -11.05 -14.61
N THR A 58 -23.61 -10.87 -14.91
CA THR A 58 -24.60 -11.94 -15.11
C THR A 58 -25.13 -11.88 -16.54
N GLU A 59 -26.09 -12.74 -16.87
CA GLU A 59 -26.79 -12.72 -18.15
C GLU A 59 -27.45 -11.36 -18.44
N ASP A 60 -28.00 -10.70 -17.42
CA ASP A 60 -28.83 -9.51 -17.58
C ASP A 60 -28.22 -8.24 -16.98
N GLU A 61 -27.26 -8.38 -16.05
CA GLU A 61 -26.72 -7.25 -15.28
C GLU A 61 -25.20 -7.24 -15.29
N ALA A 62 -24.64 -6.03 -15.18
CA ALA A 62 -23.23 -5.80 -14.93
C ALA A 62 -23.11 -4.72 -13.87
N ILE A 63 -22.40 -5.00 -12.78
CA ILE A 63 -22.36 -4.12 -11.61
C ILE A 63 -20.90 -3.99 -11.15
N LEU A 64 -20.48 -2.77 -10.85
CA LEU A 64 -19.18 -2.46 -10.27
C LEU A 64 -19.36 -1.96 -8.83
N TRP A 65 -18.71 -2.64 -7.89
CA TRP A 65 -18.57 -2.19 -6.51
C TRP A 65 -17.23 -1.47 -6.34
N THR A 66 -17.25 -0.30 -5.72
CA THR A 66 -16.03 0.40 -5.29
C THR A 66 -16.31 1.16 -4.00
N ASP A 67 -15.26 1.65 -3.32
CA ASP A 67 -15.35 2.38 -2.06
C ASP A 67 -15.41 3.90 -2.25
N GLY A 68 -15.57 4.62 -1.14
CA GLY A 68 -15.81 6.07 -1.11
C GLY A 68 -14.74 6.92 -1.80
N ARG A 69 -13.54 6.39 -2.02
CA ARG A 69 -12.47 7.09 -2.76
C ARG A 69 -12.84 7.29 -4.23
N TYR A 70 -13.70 6.44 -4.79
CA TYR A 70 -13.91 6.35 -6.24
C TYR A 70 -15.35 6.56 -6.70
N PHE A 71 -16.28 7.03 -5.84
CA PHE A 71 -17.68 7.19 -6.26
C PHE A 71 -17.85 8.16 -7.42
N ILE A 72 -17.23 9.34 -7.35
CA ILE A 72 -17.33 10.36 -8.41
C ILE A 72 -16.62 9.89 -9.68
N GLN A 73 -15.42 9.32 -9.54
CA GLN A 73 -14.68 8.75 -10.66
C GLN A 73 -15.48 7.63 -11.35
N GLY A 74 -16.06 6.71 -10.57
CA GLY A 74 -16.88 5.62 -11.07
C GLY A 74 -18.12 6.10 -11.81
N GLU A 75 -18.82 7.12 -11.31
CA GLU A 75 -19.98 7.70 -12.00
C GLU A 75 -19.58 8.28 -13.37
N ASN A 76 -18.42 8.95 -13.43
CA ASN A 76 -17.94 9.58 -14.67
C ASN A 76 -17.40 8.55 -15.68
N GLU A 77 -16.58 7.60 -15.24
CA GLU A 77 -15.93 6.61 -16.13
C GLU A 77 -16.90 5.55 -16.65
N LEU A 78 -17.94 5.22 -15.88
CA LEU A 78 -18.97 4.27 -16.30
C LEU A 78 -20.08 4.92 -17.13
N ALA A 79 -20.08 6.24 -17.29
CA ALA A 79 -21.12 6.96 -18.03
C ALA A 79 -21.26 6.45 -19.48
N GLY A 80 -22.48 6.08 -19.85
CA GLY A 80 -22.79 5.51 -21.18
C GLY A 80 -22.50 4.02 -21.32
N SER A 81 -21.97 3.36 -20.29
CA SER A 81 -21.91 1.90 -20.19
C SER A 81 -23.18 1.33 -19.56
N GLU A 82 -23.41 0.02 -19.72
CA GLU A 82 -24.47 -0.71 -19.01
C GLU A 82 -24.13 -1.04 -17.55
N ILE A 83 -22.90 -0.76 -17.11
CA ILE A 83 -22.41 -1.14 -15.78
C ILE A 83 -22.99 -0.19 -14.73
N GLN A 84 -23.69 -0.76 -13.75
CA GLN A 84 -24.22 -0.02 -12.61
C GLN A 84 -23.15 0.16 -11.53
N LEU A 85 -23.10 1.33 -10.90
CA LEU A 85 -22.18 1.61 -9.79
C LEU A 85 -22.85 1.31 -8.44
N PHE A 86 -22.26 0.42 -7.65
CA PHE A 86 -22.66 0.14 -6.27
C PHE A 86 -21.63 0.72 -5.29
N LYS A 87 -22.11 1.58 -4.37
CA LYS A 87 -21.28 2.36 -3.46
C LYS A 87 -21.04 1.60 -2.15
N MET A 88 -19.87 1.00 -1.97
CA MET A 88 -19.54 0.21 -0.78
C MET A 88 -19.59 1.04 0.50
N GLY A 89 -20.10 0.44 1.58
CA GLY A 89 -20.18 1.10 2.90
C GLY A 89 -21.27 2.18 3.01
N ILE A 90 -22.04 2.41 1.95
CA ILE A 90 -23.20 3.31 1.97
C ILE A 90 -24.47 2.50 2.26
N PRO A 91 -25.30 2.91 3.25
CA PRO A 91 -26.56 2.25 3.54
C PRO A 91 -27.43 2.11 2.28
N GLY A 92 -27.95 0.89 2.05
CA GLY A 92 -28.78 0.55 0.89
C GLY A 92 -28.05 -0.15 -0.26
N PHE A 93 -26.72 -0.13 -0.29
CA PHE A 93 -25.93 -0.91 -1.25
C PHE A 93 -25.45 -2.22 -0.61
N PRO A 94 -25.87 -3.40 -1.12
CA PRO A 94 -25.32 -4.67 -0.65
C PRO A 94 -23.87 -4.81 -1.13
N THR A 95 -23.08 -5.58 -0.39
CA THR A 95 -21.79 -6.09 -0.91
C THR A 95 -22.03 -7.00 -2.11
N TYR A 96 -21.01 -7.21 -2.95
CA TYR A 96 -21.16 -8.11 -4.10
C TYR A 96 -21.51 -9.55 -3.69
N MET A 97 -21.02 -10.01 -2.53
CA MET A 97 -21.34 -11.34 -2.00
C MET A 97 -22.80 -11.43 -1.54
N GLU A 98 -23.31 -10.40 -0.83
CA GLU A 98 -24.72 -10.32 -0.46
C GLU A 98 -25.63 -10.24 -1.69
N TRP A 99 -25.21 -9.47 -2.70
CA TRP A 99 -25.94 -9.34 -3.95
C TRP A 99 -26.00 -10.70 -4.69
N LEU A 100 -24.88 -11.43 -4.78
CA LEU A 100 -24.85 -12.78 -5.35
C LEU A 100 -25.74 -13.74 -4.56
N ARG A 101 -25.66 -13.69 -3.22
CA ARG A 101 -26.51 -14.49 -2.32
C ARG A 101 -27.98 -14.25 -2.61
N ASP A 102 -28.38 -13.01 -2.85
CA ASP A 102 -29.80 -12.64 -3.00
C ASP A 102 -30.33 -12.89 -4.42
N ASN A 103 -29.49 -12.76 -5.46
CA ASN A 103 -29.91 -12.82 -6.87
C ASN A 103 -29.70 -14.18 -7.57
N LEU A 104 -28.85 -15.07 -7.06
CA LEU A 104 -28.66 -16.40 -7.66
C LEU A 104 -29.64 -17.44 -7.13
N ASN A 105 -30.01 -18.43 -7.94
CA ASN A 105 -30.90 -19.53 -7.56
C ASN A 105 -30.13 -20.80 -7.18
N ASP A 106 -30.83 -21.76 -6.56
CA ASP A 106 -30.27 -23.08 -6.31
C ASP A 106 -29.83 -23.77 -7.60
N GLY A 107 -28.59 -24.24 -7.64
CA GLY A 107 -27.99 -24.90 -8.80
C GLY A 107 -27.26 -23.96 -9.77
N ASP A 108 -27.38 -22.63 -9.58
CA ASP A 108 -26.63 -21.65 -10.37
C ASP A 108 -25.12 -21.75 -10.12
N THR A 109 -24.36 -21.14 -11.03
CA THR A 109 -22.90 -21.21 -11.05
C THR A 109 -22.27 -19.82 -10.90
N ILE A 110 -21.29 -19.70 -10.01
CA ILE A 110 -20.39 -18.55 -9.93
C ILE A 110 -19.04 -18.93 -10.54
N GLY A 111 -18.59 -18.14 -11.51
CA GLY A 111 -17.26 -18.25 -12.09
C GLY A 111 -16.32 -17.16 -11.61
N PHE A 112 -15.03 -17.47 -11.50
CA PHE A 112 -13.94 -16.51 -11.29
C PHE A 112 -12.62 -17.14 -11.77
N ASN A 113 -11.55 -16.36 -11.88
CA ASN A 113 -10.23 -16.91 -12.19
C ASN A 113 -9.54 -17.40 -10.90
N GLY A 114 -9.46 -18.72 -10.70
CA GLY A 114 -8.88 -19.33 -9.50
C GLY A 114 -7.38 -19.07 -9.31
N LYS A 115 -6.67 -18.63 -10.35
CA LYS A 115 -5.26 -18.23 -10.23
C LYS A 115 -5.06 -16.87 -9.57
N ILE A 116 -6.06 -15.99 -9.55
CA ILE A 116 -5.96 -14.65 -8.93
C ILE A 116 -6.85 -14.48 -7.70
N PHE A 117 -7.86 -15.33 -7.54
CA PHE A 117 -8.81 -15.21 -6.45
C PHE A 117 -8.24 -15.79 -5.15
N PRO A 118 -8.06 -15.00 -4.07
CA PRO A 118 -7.46 -15.49 -2.84
C PRO A 118 -8.38 -16.47 -2.11
N GLN A 119 -7.80 -17.48 -1.46
CA GLN A 119 -8.57 -18.49 -0.75
C GLN A 119 -9.44 -17.91 0.36
N SER A 120 -8.98 -16.86 1.04
CA SER A 120 -9.76 -16.20 2.09
C SER A 120 -11.07 -15.60 1.57
N ASP A 121 -11.10 -15.12 0.33
CA ASP A 121 -12.32 -14.62 -0.30
C ASP A 121 -13.20 -15.74 -0.84
N VAL A 122 -12.61 -16.86 -1.30
CA VAL A 122 -13.38 -18.10 -1.58
C VAL A 122 -14.12 -18.54 -0.32
N ASN A 123 -13.43 -18.63 0.81
CA ASN A 123 -14.01 -19.03 2.10
C ASN A 123 -15.15 -18.10 2.54
N LYS A 124 -14.97 -16.77 2.36
CA LYS A 124 -16.02 -15.78 2.66
C LYS A 124 -17.23 -15.95 1.76
N LEU A 125 -17.01 -16.10 0.45
CA LEU A 125 -18.07 -16.27 -0.53
C LEU A 125 -18.87 -17.55 -0.29
N GLU A 126 -18.19 -18.68 -0.07
CA GLU A 126 -18.81 -19.96 0.31
C GLU A 126 -19.68 -19.82 1.58
N LYS A 127 -19.14 -19.15 2.61
CA LYS A 127 -19.87 -18.92 3.86
C LYS A 127 -21.12 -18.05 3.64
N GLU A 128 -21.01 -17.02 2.81
CA GLU A 128 -22.11 -16.07 2.55
C GLU A 128 -23.27 -16.75 1.81
N ILE A 129 -22.96 -17.60 0.81
CA ILE A 129 -23.98 -18.23 -0.04
C ILE A 129 -24.36 -19.65 0.37
N ARG A 130 -23.83 -20.18 1.49
CA ARG A 130 -24.01 -21.57 1.97
C ARG A 130 -25.45 -22.10 2.05
N LYS A 131 -26.45 -21.21 2.08
CA LYS A 131 -27.87 -21.59 2.10
C LYS A 131 -28.38 -22.05 0.73
N LYS A 132 -27.64 -21.77 -0.35
CA LYS A 132 -27.96 -22.14 -1.72
C LYS A 132 -26.95 -23.15 -2.25
N LYS A 133 -27.40 -24.04 -3.14
CA LYS A 133 -26.53 -25.04 -3.78
C LYS A 133 -25.82 -24.44 -5.00
N ILE A 134 -24.97 -23.45 -4.77
CA ILE A 134 -24.19 -22.78 -5.82
C ILE A 134 -22.94 -23.61 -6.15
N LYS A 135 -22.64 -23.72 -7.44
CA LYS A 135 -21.39 -24.33 -7.94
C LYS A 135 -20.36 -23.25 -8.25
N PHE A 136 -19.10 -23.52 -7.94
CA PHE A 136 -17.99 -22.64 -8.28
C PHE A 136 -17.21 -23.19 -9.48
N ILE A 137 -16.94 -22.35 -10.47
CA ILE A 137 -16.07 -22.65 -11.61
C ILE A 137 -14.87 -21.69 -11.56
N ASP A 138 -13.70 -22.21 -11.22
CA ASP A 138 -12.49 -21.40 -11.01
C ASP A 138 -11.36 -21.69 -12.02
N GLU A 139 -11.68 -22.39 -13.10
CA GLU A 139 -10.71 -22.92 -14.05
C GLU A 139 -10.35 -21.94 -15.18
N PHE A 140 -11.17 -20.91 -15.42
CA PHE A 140 -11.08 -20.07 -16.62
C PHE A 140 -10.70 -18.62 -16.30
N ASP A 141 -9.86 -18.03 -17.15
CA ASP A 141 -9.63 -16.59 -17.21
C ASP A 141 -10.42 -16.01 -18.38
N LEU A 142 -11.75 -15.87 -18.21
CA LEU A 142 -12.64 -15.47 -19.32
C LEU A 142 -12.31 -14.09 -19.88
N VAL A 143 -11.84 -13.16 -19.03
CA VAL A 143 -11.41 -11.83 -19.48
C VAL A 143 -10.11 -11.93 -20.26
N GLY A 144 -9.16 -12.75 -19.78
CA GLY A 144 -7.92 -13.04 -20.50
C GLY A 144 -8.15 -13.66 -21.88
N GLU A 145 -9.12 -14.56 -22.03
CA GLU A 145 -9.50 -15.18 -23.31
C GLU A 145 -10.04 -14.16 -24.33
N LEU A 146 -10.66 -13.07 -23.85
CA LEU A 146 -11.23 -12.01 -24.69
C LEU A 146 -10.26 -10.87 -25.00
N TRP A 147 -9.21 -10.70 -24.18
CA TRP A 147 -8.29 -9.59 -24.27
C TRP A 147 -7.18 -9.87 -25.30
N ALA A 148 -7.51 -9.70 -26.58
CA ALA A 148 -6.61 -10.01 -27.71
C ALA A 148 -5.27 -9.25 -27.66
N ASP A 149 -5.27 -8.01 -27.19
CA ASP A 149 -4.10 -7.13 -27.03
C ASP A 149 -3.63 -7.05 -25.57
N ARG A 150 -3.78 -8.13 -24.80
CA ARG A 150 -3.35 -8.18 -23.40
C ARG A 150 -1.84 -7.91 -23.29
N PRO A 151 -1.42 -6.96 -22.43
CA PRO A 151 -0.01 -6.71 -22.19
C PRO A 151 0.72 -7.99 -21.77
N SER A 152 1.97 -8.15 -22.21
CA SER A 152 2.80 -9.27 -21.76
C SER A 152 3.06 -9.18 -20.25
N MET A 153 3.40 -10.33 -19.65
CA MET A 153 3.90 -10.34 -18.28
C MET A 153 5.15 -9.45 -18.17
N PRO A 154 5.31 -8.71 -17.07
CA PRO A 154 6.54 -7.97 -16.80
C PRO A 154 7.75 -8.90 -16.81
N ASN A 155 8.84 -8.44 -17.43
CA ASN A 155 10.10 -9.18 -17.53
C ASN A 155 11.30 -8.37 -17.00
N SER A 156 11.12 -7.70 -15.86
CA SER A 156 12.21 -6.96 -15.23
C SER A 156 13.25 -7.92 -14.63
N LYS A 157 14.53 -7.54 -14.68
CA LYS A 157 15.60 -8.34 -14.07
C LYS A 157 15.57 -8.21 -12.55
N ALA A 158 15.76 -9.35 -11.88
CA ALA A 158 15.96 -9.38 -10.45
C ALA A 158 17.34 -8.78 -10.10
N PHE A 159 17.49 -8.24 -8.90
CA PHE A 159 18.78 -7.83 -8.36
C PHE A 159 18.89 -8.18 -6.87
N VAL A 160 20.12 -8.38 -6.40
CA VAL A 160 20.39 -8.71 -4.99
C VAL A 160 20.29 -7.46 -4.11
N HIS A 161 19.59 -7.60 -2.98
CA HIS A 161 19.57 -6.59 -1.92
C HIS A 161 20.65 -6.92 -0.87
N ASP A 162 21.81 -6.28 -1.04
CA ASP A 162 23.03 -6.56 -0.27
C ASP A 162 22.83 -6.53 1.26
N VAL A 163 23.58 -7.38 1.97
CA VAL A 163 23.55 -7.51 3.44
C VAL A 163 23.92 -6.21 4.15
N LYS A 164 24.71 -5.33 3.54
CA LYS A 164 24.98 -3.98 4.09
C LYS A 164 23.71 -3.14 4.28
N TYR A 165 22.67 -3.40 3.50
CA TYR A 165 21.37 -2.77 3.63
C TYR A 165 20.43 -3.60 4.52
N THR A 166 20.33 -4.91 4.26
CA THR A 166 19.33 -5.79 4.90
C THR A 166 19.71 -6.29 6.28
N GLY A 167 21.00 -6.25 6.66
CA GLY A 167 21.52 -6.69 7.96
C GLY A 167 21.54 -8.20 8.20
N LYS A 168 20.89 -9.00 7.35
CA LYS A 168 20.87 -10.48 7.43
C LYS A 168 20.93 -11.09 6.04
N THR A 169 21.63 -12.21 5.91
CA THR A 169 21.63 -13.03 4.71
C THR A 169 20.26 -13.70 4.48
N ALA A 170 19.99 -14.14 3.26
CA ALA A 170 18.77 -14.90 2.97
C ALA A 170 18.76 -16.24 3.74
N LYS A 171 19.93 -16.88 3.89
CA LYS A 171 20.08 -18.09 4.70
C LYS A 171 19.65 -17.90 6.15
N GLU A 172 20.11 -16.82 6.80
CA GLU A 172 19.69 -16.50 8.18
C GLU A 172 18.18 -16.27 8.29
N LYS A 173 17.59 -15.58 7.32
CA LYS A 173 16.13 -15.36 7.27
C LYS A 173 15.36 -16.67 7.09
N ILE A 174 15.82 -17.56 6.21
CA ILE A 174 15.21 -18.89 6.03
C ILE A 174 15.31 -19.72 7.32
N GLU A 175 16.41 -19.63 8.06
CA GLU A 175 16.57 -20.30 9.36
C GLU A 175 15.60 -19.73 10.42
N GLU A 176 15.35 -18.42 10.43
CA GLU A 176 14.32 -17.80 11.27
C GLU A 176 12.91 -18.26 10.90
N VAL A 177 12.61 -18.29 9.60
CA VAL A 177 11.34 -18.83 9.10
C VAL A 177 11.14 -20.28 9.54
N ARG A 178 12.16 -21.13 9.43
CA ARG A 178 12.09 -22.53 9.87
C ARG A 178 11.86 -22.69 11.37
N LYS A 179 12.44 -21.81 12.21
CA LYS A 179 12.17 -21.79 13.65
C LYS A 179 10.70 -21.44 13.95
N GLU A 180 10.12 -20.49 13.21
CA GLU A 180 8.71 -20.17 13.34
C GLU A 180 7.80 -21.27 12.78
N MET A 181 8.20 -21.92 11.68
CA MET A 181 7.51 -23.12 11.17
C MET A 181 7.46 -24.22 12.24
N GLU A 182 8.57 -24.49 12.93
CA GLU A 182 8.63 -25.48 14.01
C GLU A 182 7.66 -25.12 15.15
N LYS A 183 7.64 -23.85 15.59
CA LYS A 183 6.71 -23.38 16.63
C LYS A 183 5.24 -23.52 16.22
N LYS A 184 4.92 -23.29 14.95
CA LYS A 184 3.57 -23.47 14.39
C LYS A 184 3.27 -24.92 13.99
N GLY A 185 4.24 -25.82 14.12
CA GLY A 185 4.10 -27.24 13.77
C GLY A 185 3.99 -27.51 12.27
N ALA A 186 4.54 -26.63 11.42
CA ALA A 186 4.48 -26.76 9.97
C ALA A 186 5.71 -27.49 9.39
N ASP A 187 5.48 -28.30 8.36
CA ASP A 187 6.54 -28.97 7.59
C ASP A 187 6.92 -28.18 6.33
N TYR A 188 5.92 -27.51 5.75
CA TYR A 188 6.06 -26.67 4.56
C TYR A 188 5.43 -25.29 4.81
N PHE A 189 6.01 -24.25 4.22
CA PHE A 189 5.45 -22.90 4.16
C PHE A 189 5.39 -22.46 2.70
N LEU A 190 4.17 -22.27 2.19
CA LEU A 190 3.91 -21.82 0.83
C LEU A 190 3.62 -20.32 0.83
N ILE A 191 4.34 -19.57 -0.01
CA ILE A 191 4.33 -18.10 -0.03
C ILE A 191 3.93 -17.63 -1.43
N GLY A 192 2.88 -16.81 -1.50
CA GLY A 192 2.38 -16.22 -2.74
C GLY A 192 2.57 -14.71 -2.85
N SER A 193 2.74 -13.99 -1.75
CA SER A 193 2.98 -12.54 -1.75
C SER A 193 4.41 -12.19 -2.14
N LEU A 194 4.55 -11.24 -3.06
CA LEU A 194 5.84 -10.91 -3.66
C LEU A 194 6.81 -10.22 -2.71
N ASP A 195 6.30 -9.40 -1.79
CA ASP A 195 7.09 -8.68 -0.78
C ASP A 195 7.69 -9.64 0.27
N ASP A 196 6.94 -10.67 0.65
CA ASP A 196 7.43 -11.75 1.52
C ASP A 196 8.58 -12.53 0.87
N ILE A 197 8.43 -12.87 -0.42
CA ILE A 197 9.44 -13.60 -1.20
C ILE A 197 10.70 -12.74 -1.40
N ALA A 198 10.52 -11.49 -1.80
CA ALA A 198 11.60 -10.52 -1.94
C ALA A 198 12.38 -10.33 -0.62
N TRP A 199 11.68 -10.26 0.51
CA TRP A 199 12.31 -10.12 1.82
C TRP A 199 13.13 -11.35 2.23
N VAL A 200 12.56 -12.55 2.14
CA VAL A 200 13.21 -13.78 2.65
C VAL A 200 14.43 -14.16 1.80
N TYR A 201 14.40 -13.89 0.50
CA TYR A 201 15.51 -14.21 -0.41
C TYR A 201 16.47 -13.06 -0.71
N ASN A 202 16.25 -11.88 -0.12
CA ASN A 202 17.07 -10.67 -0.38
C ASN A 202 17.21 -10.37 -1.88
N ILE A 203 16.12 -10.50 -2.63
CA ILE A 203 16.06 -10.10 -4.03
C ILE A 203 14.99 -9.03 -4.21
N ARG A 204 15.13 -8.23 -5.26
CA ARG A 204 14.20 -7.17 -5.66
C ARG A 204 14.05 -7.17 -7.17
N GLY A 205 13.01 -6.49 -7.66
CA GLY A 205 12.71 -6.37 -9.08
C GLY A 205 11.91 -5.12 -9.38
N ARG A 206 11.36 -5.01 -10.59
CA ARG A 206 10.51 -3.90 -11.03
C ARG A 206 9.30 -4.40 -11.82
N ASP A 207 8.78 -5.57 -11.45
CA ASP A 207 7.64 -6.16 -12.16
C ASP A 207 6.32 -5.47 -11.82
N VAL A 208 6.26 -4.86 -10.63
CA VAL A 208 5.11 -4.08 -10.16
C VAL A 208 5.59 -2.66 -9.93
N ALA A 209 4.98 -1.70 -10.61
CA ALA A 209 5.32 -0.30 -10.44
C ALA A 209 5.25 0.10 -8.95
N CYS A 210 6.23 0.89 -8.51
CA CYS A 210 6.32 1.41 -7.15
C CYS A 210 6.62 0.36 -6.06
N ASN A 211 6.61 -0.93 -6.38
CA ASN A 211 6.83 -2.04 -5.46
C ASN A 211 8.00 -2.88 -5.98
N PRO A 212 9.21 -2.73 -5.42
CA PRO A 212 10.44 -3.37 -5.92
C PRO A 212 10.48 -4.91 -5.80
N VAL A 213 9.56 -5.62 -6.46
CA VAL A 213 9.36 -7.06 -6.35
C VAL A 213 9.45 -7.75 -7.72
N VAL A 214 9.67 -9.07 -7.67
CA VAL A 214 9.69 -9.95 -8.85
C VAL A 214 8.53 -10.93 -8.75
N ILE A 215 7.73 -11.03 -9.81
CA ILE A 215 6.61 -11.98 -9.88
C ILE A 215 7.15 -13.40 -9.72
N SER A 216 6.80 -14.03 -8.59
CA SER A 216 7.36 -15.31 -8.17
C SER A 216 6.49 -16.01 -7.12
N TYR A 217 6.75 -17.29 -6.88
CA TYR A 217 6.26 -18.05 -5.72
C TYR A 217 7.44 -18.59 -4.92
N ALA A 218 7.21 -18.92 -3.65
CA ALA A 218 8.20 -19.65 -2.85
C ALA A 218 7.58 -20.79 -2.06
N LEU A 219 8.37 -21.85 -1.87
CA LEU A 219 8.06 -22.96 -0.96
C LEU A 219 9.27 -23.18 -0.06
N ILE A 220 9.07 -23.28 1.24
CA ILE A 220 10.13 -23.58 2.21
C ILE A 220 9.74 -24.83 2.97
N SER A 221 10.61 -25.85 2.98
CA SER A 221 10.51 -27.00 3.87
C SER A 221 11.49 -26.88 5.04
N LYS A 222 11.50 -27.90 5.90
CA LYS A 222 12.48 -28.02 7.00
C LYS A 222 13.93 -27.99 6.53
N ASP A 223 14.22 -28.45 5.32
CA ASP A 223 15.57 -28.68 4.80
C ASP A 223 15.86 -27.97 3.47
N LYS A 224 14.84 -27.59 2.71
CA LYS A 224 14.97 -26.95 1.39
C LYS A 224 14.19 -25.64 1.27
N ALA A 225 14.54 -24.85 0.28
CA ALA A 225 13.86 -23.61 -0.08
C ALA A 225 13.86 -23.48 -1.61
N TRP A 226 12.71 -23.12 -2.18
CA TRP A 226 12.50 -23.01 -3.61
C TRP A 226 11.96 -21.64 -3.98
N LEU A 227 12.52 -21.06 -5.04
CA LEU A 227 12.01 -19.89 -5.73
C LEU A 227 11.47 -20.31 -7.11
N PHE A 228 10.21 -20.02 -7.38
CA PHE A 228 9.58 -20.22 -8.69
C PHE A 228 9.45 -18.87 -9.37
N VAL A 229 10.24 -18.65 -10.42
CA VAL A 229 10.35 -17.37 -11.13
C VAL A 229 10.64 -17.65 -12.59
N ASP A 230 10.28 -16.70 -13.47
CA ASP A 230 10.76 -16.75 -14.86
C ASP A 230 12.29 -16.65 -14.85
N LYS A 231 12.97 -17.70 -15.34
CA LYS A 231 14.44 -17.79 -15.28
C LYS A 231 15.12 -16.72 -16.11
N ASP A 232 14.45 -16.13 -17.11
CA ASP A 232 15.00 -15.01 -17.84
C ASP A 232 15.21 -13.79 -16.93
N LYS A 233 14.55 -13.71 -15.76
CA LYS A 233 14.73 -12.61 -14.80
C LYS A 233 15.96 -12.77 -13.90
N VAL A 234 16.56 -13.95 -13.85
CA VAL A 234 17.65 -14.29 -12.93
C VAL A 234 18.98 -14.23 -13.69
N GLU A 235 19.79 -13.21 -13.40
CA GLU A 235 21.14 -13.08 -13.93
C GLU A 235 22.17 -13.82 -13.06
N ASP A 236 23.39 -14.01 -13.56
CA ASP A 236 24.44 -14.84 -12.95
C ASP A 236 24.76 -14.46 -11.48
N ASP A 237 24.69 -13.17 -11.13
CA ASP A 237 24.94 -12.67 -9.79
C ASP A 237 23.80 -13.05 -8.82
N VAL A 238 22.55 -12.93 -9.26
CA VAL A 238 21.37 -13.36 -8.51
C VAL A 238 21.35 -14.89 -8.36
N GLU A 239 21.65 -15.64 -9.43
CA GLU A 239 21.72 -17.09 -9.36
C GLU A 239 22.79 -17.55 -8.35
N SER A 240 23.97 -16.92 -8.39
CA SER A 240 25.06 -17.20 -7.45
C SER A 240 24.64 -16.93 -6.00
N HIS A 241 24.03 -15.76 -5.74
CA HIS A 241 23.50 -15.39 -4.42
C HIS A 241 22.46 -16.40 -3.91
N LEU A 242 21.48 -16.78 -4.75
CA LEU A 242 20.44 -17.72 -4.38
C LEU A 242 21.03 -19.10 -4.03
N LYS A 243 21.96 -19.59 -4.86
CA LYS A 243 22.65 -20.87 -4.65
C LYS A 243 23.50 -20.88 -3.38
N GLU A 244 24.25 -19.82 -3.12
CA GLU A 244 25.06 -19.67 -1.90
C GLU A 244 24.21 -19.67 -0.62
N ASN A 245 22.97 -19.17 -0.73
CA ASN A 245 21.99 -19.19 0.36
C ASN A 245 21.12 -20.46 0.40
N GLY A 246 21.40 -21.45 -0.44
CA GLY A 246 20.71 -22.76 -0.44
C GLY A 246 19.31 -22.73 -1.03
N ILE A 247 19.04 -21.83 -1.98
CA ILE A 247 17.75 -21.67 -2.64
C ILE A 247 17.82 -22.31 -4.03
N GLU A 248 16.90 -23.24 -4.30
CA GLU A 248 16.74 -23.87 -5.61
C GLU A 248 15.79 -23.03 -6.47
N VAL A 249 16.16 -22.76 -7.73
CA VAL A 249 15.34 -21.95 -8.66
C VAL A 249 14.69 -22.85 -9.71
N ASP A 250 13.39 -22.69 -9.92
CA ASP A 250 12.68 -23.30 -11.05
C ASP A 250 11.69 -22.34 -11.72
N GLU A 251 11.12 -22.74 -12.85
CA GLU A 251 10.19 -21.90 -13.63
C GLU A 251 8.94 -21.51 -12.82
N TYR A 252 8.43 -20.30 -13.05
CA TYR A 252 7.25 -19.76 -12.36
C TYR A 252 6.06 -20.72 -12.32
N ASP A 253 5.72 -21.32 -13.47
CA ASP A 253 4.56 -22.23 -13.57
C ASP A 253 4.79 -23.60 -12.91
N LYS A 254 6.03 -23.94 -12.53
CA LYS A 254 6.37 -25.22 -11.87
C LYS A 254 5.97 -25.30 -10.42
N VAL A 255 5.62 -24.18 -9.79
CA VAL A 255 5.11 -24.14 -8.40
C VAL A 255 4.01 -25.18 -8.15
N ILE A 256 3.09 -25.37 -9.10
CA ILE A 256 1.96 -26.29 -8.92
C ILE A 256 2.37 -27.75 -8.90
N ASP A 257 3.43 -28.10 -9.64
CA ASP A 257 3.96 -29.45 -9.66
C ASP A 257 4.55 -29.78 -8.28
N TYR A 258 5.24 -28.83 -7.65
CA TYR A 258 5.78 -28.98 -6.31
C TYR A 258 4.67 -29.06 -5.27
N VAL A 259 3.69 -28.16 -5.33
CA VAL A 259 2.56 -28.14 -4.39
C VAL A 259 1.76 -29.46 -4.44
N LYS A 260 1.48 -30.00 -5.64
CA LYS A 260 0.79 -31.29 -5.80
C LYS A 260 1.58 -32.50 -5.31
N ASN A 261 2.90 -32.39 -5.24
CA ASN A 261 3.80 -33.45 -4.81
C ASN A 261 4.34 -33.24 -3.38
N ILE A 262 3.77 -32.31 -2.60
CA ILE A 262 4.03 -32.22 -1.16
C ILE A 262 3.75 -33.60 -0.53
N GLU A 263 4.62 -34.01 0.39
CA GLU A 263 4.51 -35.30 1.05
C GLU A 263 3.14 -35.44 1.74
N LYS A 264 2.46 -36.55 1.45
CA LYS A 264 1.12 -36.82 2.00
C LYS A 264 1.20 -36.95 3.52
N GLY A 265 0.28 -36.30 4.23
CA GLY A 265 0.25 -36.29 5.69
C GLY A 265 1.10 -35.19 6.33
N SER A 266 1.83 -34.39 5.54
CA SER A 266 2.54 -33.21 6.04
C SER A 266 1.60 -32.07 6.42
N LYS A 267 2.14 -31.13 7.19
CA LYS A 267 1.48 -29.90 7.61
C LYS A 267 1.97 -28.72 6.78
N VAL A 268 1.06 -28.04 6.06
CA VAL A 268 1.37 -26.94 5.16
C VAL A 268 0.84 -25.64 5.73
N PHE A 269 1.75 -24.71 6.08
CA PHE A 269 1.40 -23.36 6.51
C PHE A 269 1.13 -22.46 5.30
N ILE A 270 0.04 -21.71 5.34
CA ILE A 270 -0.33 -20.73 4.33
C ILE A 270 -0.95 -19.48 4.98
N ASP A 271 -0.86 -18.36 4.28
CA ASP A 271 -1.79 -17.25 4.45
C ASP A 271 -2.90 -17.32 3.39
N PRO A 272 -4.16 -17.62 3.77
CA PRO A 272 -5.24 -17.75 2.80
C PRO A 272 -5.56 -16.44 2.07
N SER A 273 -5.11 -15.28 2.58
CA SER A 273 -5.25 -13.99 1.91
C SER A 273 -4.14 -13.69 0.91
N ARG A 274 -3.05 -14.48 0.91
CA ARG A 274 -1.89 -14.34 0.01
C ARG A 274 -1.67 -15.56 -0.89
N ILE A 275 -2.55 -16.56 -0.79
CA ILE A 275 -2.55 -17.76 -1.62
C ILE A 275 -3.85 -17.82 -2.39
N ASN A 276 -3.74 -17.95 -3.71
CA ASN A 276 -4.88 -18.12 -4.60
C ASN A 276 -5.49 -19.52 -4.50
N GLY A 277 -6.76 -19.64 -4.90
CA GLY A 277 -7.51 -20.90 -4.85
C GLY A 277 -6.88 -22.02 -5.68
N TRP A 278 -6.18 -21.69 -6.77
CA TRP A 278 -5.49 -22.67 -7.62
C TRP A 278 -4.37 -23.40 -6.86
N LEU A 279 -3.51 -22.67 -6.14
CA LEU A 279 -2.47 -23.28 -5.31
C LEU A 279 -3.07 -24.00 -4.10
N TYR A 280 -4.06 -23.39 -3.44
CA TYR A 280 -4.73 -24.00 -2.29
C TYR A 280 -5.31 -25.38 -2.63
N LYS A 281 -6.05 -25.48 -3.75
CA LYS A 281 -6.61 -26.76 -4.25
C LYS A 281 -5.54 -27.74 -4.72
N GLY A 282 -4.35 -27.26 -5.05
CA GLY A 282 -3.21 -28.08 -5.42
C GLY A 282 -2.63 -28.89 -4.26
N ILE A 283 -2.81 -28.43 -3.01
CA ILE A 283 -2.31 -29.12 -1.82
C ILE A 283 -2.99 -30.50 -1.70
N PRO A 284 -2.24 -31.61 -1.51
CA PRO A 284 -2.84 -32.93 -1.37
C PRO A 284 -3.85 -32.98 -0.23
N LYS A 285 -4.99 -33.64 -0.46
CA LYS A 285 -6.10 -33.73 0.52
C LYS A 285 -5.70 -34.42 1.83
N GLU A 286 -4.64 -35.21 1.79
CA GLU A 286 -4.07 -35.90 2.94
C GLU A 286 -3.19 -34.98 3.82
N CYS A 287 -2.83 -33.78 3.35
CA CYS A 287 -2.09 -32.80 4.15
C CYS A 287 -3.03 -32.04 5.08
N GLU A 288 -2.49 -31.61 6.21
CA GLU A 288 -3.16 -30.68 7.12
C GLU A 288 -2.74 -29.25 6.76
N ILE A 289 -3.72 -28.38 6.52
CA ILE A 289 -3.46 -26.96 6.23
C ILE A 289 -3.52 -26.17 7.54
N ILE A 290 -2.47 -25.40 7.80
CA ILE A 290 -2.38 -24.47 8.93
C ILE A 290 -2.50 -23.05 8.36
N GLU A 291 -3.60 -22.38 8.69
CA GLU A 291 -3.85 -21.00 8.23
C GLU A 291 -3.35 -19.97 9.26
N GLY A 292 -2.70 -18.91 8.79
CA GLY A 292 -2.32 -17.77 9.61
C GLY A 292 -1.79 -16.61 8.76
N VAL A 293 -1.37 -15.52 9.40
CA VAL A 293 -0.59 -14.49 8.69
C VAL A 293 0.75 -15.10 8.29
N ASN A 294 1.25 -14.76 7.10
CA ASN A 294 2.56 -15.20 6.64
C ASN A 294 3.64 -15.00 7.72
N ILE A 295 4.45 -16.04 7.96
CA ILE A 295 5.56 -16.01 8.91
C ILE A 295 6.52 -14.84 8.57
N THR A 296 6.83 -14.70 7.29
CA THR A 296 7.68 -13.62 6.77
C THR A 296 7.08 -12.24 6.98
N THR A 297 5.74 -12.08 6.94
CA THR A 297 5.07 -10.80 7.19
C THR A 297 5.24 -10.42 8.66
N GLU A 298 5.06 -11.36 9.59
CA GLU A 298 5.31 -11.11 11.02
C GLU A 298 6.79 -10.75 11.28
N LEU A 299 7.74 -11.45 10.65
CA LEU A 299 9.17 -11.21 10.83
C LEU A 299 9.62 -9.87 10.22
N LYS A 300 9.24 -9.57 8.98
CA LYS A 300 9.69 -8.34 8.27
C LYS A 300 8.99 -7.07 8.76
N GLY A 301 7.84 -7.21 9.43
CA GLY A 301 7.17 -6.10 10.10
C GLY A 301 8.07 -5.41 11.14
N ILE A 302 9.00 -6.17 11.76
CA ILE A 302 9.95 -5.69 12.76
C ILE A 302 11.34 -5.52 12.11
N LYS A 303 11.75 -4.28 11.88
CA LYS A 303 13.03 -3.98 11.22
C LYS A 303 14.18 -4.20 12.18
N ASN A 304 15.27 -4.80 11.69
CA ASN A 304 16.50 -4.90 12.46
C ASN A 304 17.25 -3.55 12.50
N SER A 305 18.29 -3.44 13.33
CA SER A 305 19.03 -2.19 13.50
C SER A 305 19.67 -1.66 12.21
N THR A 306 20.12 -2.55 11.32
CA THR A 306 20.70 -2.17 10.03
C THR A 306 19.63 -1.63 9.09
N GLU A 307 18.46 -2.30 9.02
CA GLU A 307 17.31 -1.80 8.23
C GLU A 307 16.83 -0.45 8.76
N ILE A 308 16.72 -0.26 10.08
CA ILE A 308 16.29 1.02 10.68
C ILE A 308 17.28 2.15 10.35
N GLU A 309 18.59 1.90 10.46
CA GLU A 309 19.59 2.93 10.19
C GLU A 309 19.63 3.32 8.71
N ASN A 310 19.55 2.34 7.81
CA ASN A 310 19.42 2.62 6.39
C ASN A 310 18.13 3.37 6.08
N GLN A 311 17.01 3.01 6.70
CA GLN A 311 15.74 3.69 6.46
C GLN A 311 15.78 5.14 6.94
N LYS A 312 16.45 5.43 8.07
CA LYS A 312 16.75 6.80 8.50
C LYS A 312 17.55 7.57 7.44
N ASN A 313 18.56 6.94 6.83
CA ASN A 313 19.32 7.55 5.74
C ASN A 313 18.45 7.84 4.51
N ALA A 314 17.53 6.94 4.14
CA ALA A 314 16.57 7.17 3.06
C ALA A 314 15.71 8.41 3.32
N TYR A 315 15.21 8.59 4.55
CA TYR A 315 14.43 9.78 4.91
C TYR A 315 15.23 11.08 4.98
N ILE A 316 16.54 11.03 5.25
CA ILE A 316 17.42 12.20 5.10
C ILE A 316 17.51 12.59 3.63
N LYS A 317 17.81 11.62 2.74
CA LYS A 317 17.88 11.83 1.29
C LYS A 317 16.56 12.39 0.75
N ASP A 318 15.44 11.84 1.18
CA ASP A 318 14.11 12.28 0.76
C ASP A 318 13.73 13.66 1.31
N GLY A 319 14.08 13.95 2.56
CA GLY A 319 13.92 15.27 3.17
C GLY A 319 14.68 16.36 2.42
N VAL A 320 15.89 16.06 1.91
CA VAL A 320 16.65 16.97 1.05
C VAL A 320 15.93 17.23 -0.27
N ALA A 321 15.36 16.19 -0.89
CA ALA A 321 14.60 16.34 -2.14
C ALA A 321 13.35 17.21 -1.94
N LEU A 322 12.61 16.98 -0.86
CA LEU A 322 11.41 17.76 -0.50
C LEU A 322 11.74 19.21 -0.19
N VAL A 323 12.75 19.50 0.62
CA VAL A 323 13.12 20.89 0.93
C VAL A 323 13.57 21.64 -0.33
N LYS A 324 14.31 20.98 -1.24
CA LYS A 324 14.67 21.58 -2.53
C LYS A 324 13.46 21.82 -3.42
N PHE A 325 12.47 20.93 -3.37
CA PHE A 325 11.20 21.11 -4.05
C PHE A 325 10.40 22.28 -3.49
N LEU A 326 10.24 22.38 -2.17
CA LEU A 326 9.51 23.48 -1.52
C LEU A 326 10.19 24.83 -1.80
N TYR A 327 11.51 24.90 -1.69
CA TYR A 327 12.29 26.09 -2.06
C TYR A 327 12.07 26.46 -3.54
N TRP A 328 12.15 25.47 -4.44
CA TRP A 328 11.90 25.70 -5.86
C TRP A 328 10.48 26.22 -6.11
N LEU A 329 9.48 25.65 -5.44
CA LEU A 329 8.08 26.04 -5.58
C LEU A 329 7.89 27.51 -5.16
N ASP A 330 8.37 27.89 -3.97
CA ASP A 330 8.29 29.26 -3.44
C ASP A 330 8.97 30.28 -4.39
N GLU A 331 10.17 29.94 -4.88
CA GLU A 331 10.92 30.81 -5.78
C GLU A 331 10.32 30.94 -7.18
N ASN A 332 9.49 30.00 -7.63
CA ASN A 332 9.02 29.95 -9.02
C ASN A 332 7.52 30.21 -9.17
N LEU A 333 6.74 30.13 -8.09
CA LEU A 333 5.29 30.33 -8.12
C LEU A 333 4.94 31.74 -8.64
N GLY A 334 4.13 31.78 -9.70
CA GLY A 334 3.75 33.02 -10.39
C GLY A 334 4.83 33.63 -11.29
N LYS A 335 6.04 33.06 -11.35
CA LYS A 335 7.10 33.44 -12.31
C LYS A 335 7.09 32.53 -13.55
N ILE A 336 6.78 31.25 -13.36
CA ILE A 336 6.60 30.25 -14.43
C ILE A 336 5.28 29.51 -14.24
N LYS A 337 4.79 28.87 -15.30
CA LYS A 337 3.63 27.99 -15.21
C LYS A 337 4.02 26.72 -14.46
N ILE A 338 3.34 26.46 -13.34
CA ILE A 338 3.46 25.23 -12.56
C ILE A 338 2.05 24.64 -12.46
N THR A 339 1.89 23.41 -12.92
CA THR A 339 0.69 22.60 -12.76
C THR A 339 0.91 21.46 -11.76
N GLU A 340 -0.17 20.83 -11.30
CA GLU A 340 -0.13 19.65 -10.42
C GLU A 340 0.80 18.56 -10.96
N VAL A 341 0.68 18.22 -12.25
CA VAL A 341 1.55 17.26 -12.94
C VAL A 341 3.00 17.73 -12.93
N SER A 342 3.29 18.96 -13.37
CA SER A 342 4.66 19.45 -13.44
C SER A 342 5.33 19.58 -12.05
N ALA A 343 4.54 19.81 -11.00
CA ALA A 343 5.03 19.84 -9.63
C ALA A 343 5.43 18.43 -9.14
N ALA A 344 4.60 17.42 -9.43
CA ALA A 344 4.94 16.02 -9.14
C ALA A 344 6.22 15.58 -9.89
N GLU A 345 6.31 15.87 -11.18
CA GLU A 345 7.51 15.59 -11.99
C GLU A 345 8.75 16.29 -11.44
N LYS A 346 8.60 17.52 -10.97
CA LYS A 346 9.71 18.29 -10.40
C LYS A 346 10.21 17.70 -9.09
N LEU A 347 9.31 17.26 -8.22
CA LEU A 347 9.68 16.57 -6.99
C LEU A 347 10.41 15.25 -7.30
N GLU A 348 9.92 14.48 -8.26
CA GLU A 348 10.61 13.27 -8.73
C GLU A 348 12.00 13.58 -9.30
N GLU A 349 12.18 14.69 -10.02
CA GLU A 349 13.50 15.14 -10.50
C GLU A 349 14.48 15.38 -9.34
N PHE A 350 14.01 15.93 -8.21
CA PHE A 350 14.85 16.10 -7.02
C PHE A 350 15.16 14.78 -6.32
N ARG A 351 14.24 13.82 -6.31
CA ARG A 351 14.48 12.46 -5.79
C ARG A 351 15.47 11.67 -6.65
N LYS A 352 15.36 11.76 -7.97
CA LYS A 352 16.31 11.15 -8.94
C LYS A 352 17.76 11.60 -8.75
N LYS A 353 17.98 12.76 -8.12
CA LYS A 353 19.32 13.28 -7.79
C LYS A 353 19.90 12.71 -6.50
N GLN A 354 19.09 12.04 -5.69
CA GLN A 354 19.54 11.41 -4.45
C GLN A 354 20.19 10.06 -4.74
N ASP A 355 21.26 9.77 -4.02
CA ASP A 355 21.98 8.51 -4.15
C ASP A 355 21.10 7.31 -3.82
N GLY A 356 21.14 6.30 -4.67
CA GLY A 356 20.41 5.05 -4.49
C GLY A 356 18.91 5.10 -4.76
N PHE A 357 18.37 6.19 -5.32
CA PHE A 357 16.97 6.26 -5.77
C PHE A 357 16.70 5.25 -6.90
N ILE A 358 15.55 4.58 -6.84
CA ILE A 358 15.14 3.52 -7.77
C ILE A 358 13.93 3.97 -8.60
N GLU A 359 12.85 4.34 -7.92
CA GLU A 359 11.56 4.80 -8.47
C GLU A 359 10.70 5.42 -7.34
N PRO A 360 9.59 6.10 -7.64
CA PRO A 360 8.61 6.49 -6.62
C PRO A 360 8.04 5.27 -5.86
N SER A 361 7.70 5.43 -4.58
CA SER A 361 7.08 4.35 -3.78
C SER A 361 5.56 4.24 -3.99
N PHE A 362 4.96 5.22 -4.66
CA PHE A 362 3.59 5.25 -5.19
C PHE A 362 3.44 6.44 -6.17
N ASP A 363 2.33 6.49 -6.91
CA ASP A 363 2.00 7.65 -7.75
C ASP A 363 1.84 8.90 -6.88
N THR A 364 2.62 9.95 -7.14
CA THR A 364 2.55 11.20 -6.36
C THR A 364 1.16 11.84 -6.47
N ILE A 365 0.55 12.11 -5.32
CA ILE A 365 -0.69 12.87 -5.20
C ILE A 365 -0.32 14.34 -5.08
N ALA A 366 -0.35 15.06 -6.19
CA ALA A 366 -0.19 16.51 -6.24
C ALA A 366 -1.56 17.15 -6.46
N ALA A 367 -2.16 17.69 -5.41
CA ALA A 367 -3.56 18.09 -5.40
C ALA A 367 -3.74 19.54 -4.94
N TYR A 368 -4.28 20.39 -5.81
CA TYR A 368 -4.52 21.80 -5.56
C TYR A 368 -6.01 22.09 -5.33
N LYS A 369 -6.32 22.96 -4.37
CA LYS A 369 -7.71 23.39 -4.05
C LYS A 369 -8.64 22.20 -3.76
N GLU A 370 -9.77 22.11 -4.44
CA GLU A 370 -10.78 21.08 -4.24
C GLU A 370 -10.28 19.68 -4.61
N ASN A 371 -9.24 19.57 -5.45
CA ASN A 371 -8.67 18.27 -5.78
C ASN A 371 -8.07 17.59 -4.55
N ALA A 372 -7.54 18.36 -3.60
CA ALA A 372 -6.98 17.83 -2.36
C ALA A 372 -8.02 17.14 -1.47
N ALA A 373 -9.32 17.40 -1.67
CA ALA A 373 -10.39 16.71 -0.95
C ALA A 373 -10.56 15.23 -1.40
N MET A 374 -9.94 14.83 -2.50
CA MET A 374 -9.93 13.44 -2.98
C MET A 374 -8.67 12.75 -2.49
N MET A 375 -8.80 11.87 -1.49
CA MET A 375 -7.66 11.22 -0.82
C MET A 375 -6.68 10.54 -1.77
N HIS A 376 -7.15 9.93 -2.86
CA HIS A 376 -6.35 9.21 -3.86
C HIS A 376 -6.40 9.93 -5.23
N TYR A 377 -6.40 11.26 -5.23
CA TYR A 377 -6.37 12.05 -6.44
C TYR A 377 -5.11 11.75 -7.27
N LYS A 378 -5.27 11.63 -8.59
CA LYS A 378 -4.17 11.58 -9.54
C LYS A 378 -4.34 12.68 -10.56
N ALA A 379 -3.35 13.58 -10.63
CA ALA A 379 -3.32 14.60 -11.66
C ALA A 379 -3.02 13.98 -13.03
N GLU A 380 -3.73 14.43 -14.07
CA GLU A 380 -3.57 13.99 -15.45
C GLU A 380 -3.71 15.21 -16.38
N GLU A 381 -2.72 15.44 -17.24
CA GLU A 381 -2.53 16.66 -18.05
C GLU A 381 -3.79 17.12 -18.83
N GLU A 382 -4.62 16.17 -19.25
CA GLU A 382 -5.83 16.40 -20.06
C GLU A 382 -7.16 16.17 -19.31
N LYS A 383 -7.13 15.77 -18.03
CA LYS A 383 -8.35 15.49 -17.25
C LYS A 383 -8.46 16.38 -16.02
N SER A 384 -7.42 16.41 -15.19
CA SER A 384 -7.40 17.10 -13.91
C SER A 384 -5.97 17.54 -13.62
N ASN A 385 -5.68 18.81 -13.89
CA ASN A 385 -4.34 19.36 -13.80
C ASN A 385 -4.39 20.88 -13.62
N TYR A 386 -4.68 21.32 -12.39
CA TYR A 386 -4.73 22.75 -12.12
C TYR A 386 -3.35 23.41 -12.24
N GLU A 387 -3.34 24.64 -12.74
CA GLU A 387 -2.22 25.56 -12.56
C GLU A 387 -2.22 26.11 -11.13
N LEU A 388 -1.08 25.99 -10.45
CA LEU A 388 -0.84 26.49 -9.11
C LEU A 388 -0.72 28.02 -9.15
N LYS A 389 -1.40 28.68 -8.21
CA LYS A 389 -1.42 30.14 -8.07
C LYS A 389 -1.08 30.55 -6.64
N LYS A 390 -0.78 31.84 -6.44
CA LYS A 390 -0.51 32.43 -5.11
C LYS A 390 -1.77 32.61 -4.26
N GLU A 391 -2.52 31.54 -4.10
CA GLU A 391 -3.74 31.45 -3.32
C GLU A 391 -3.93 29.99 -2.89
N LYS A 392 -4.66 29.75 -1.79
CA LYS A 392 -5.06 28.41 -1.37
C LYS A 392 -3.88 27.50 -0.98
N MET A 393 -4.20 26.23 -0.79
CA MET A 393 -3.26 25.19 -0.38
C MET A 393 -3.02 24.19 -1.49
N PHE A 394 -1.82 23.60 -1.48
CA PHE A 394 -1.39 22.53 -2.36
C PHE A 394 -0.90 21.35 -1.52
N LEU A 395 -1.58 20.22 -1.65
CA LEU A 395 -1.22 18.98 -0.98
C LEU A 395 -0.30 18.18 -1.90
N VAL A 396 0.84 17.76 -1.37
CA VAL A 396 1.74 16.82 -2.03
C VAL A 396 1.97 15.64 -1.10
N ASP A 397 1.51 14.48 -1.53
CA ASP A 397 1.83 13.20 -0.91
C ASP A 397 2.62 12.34 -1.88
N SER A 398 3.78 11.89 -1.43
CA SER A 398 4.76 11.26 -2.30
C SER A 398 5.88 10.57 -1.54
N GLY A 399 6.48 9.55 -2.14
CA GLY A 399 7.64 8.88 -1.57
C GLY A 399 8.57 8.29 -2.64
N GLY A 400 9.67 7.70 -2.19
CA GLY A 400 10.69 7.08 -3.03
C GLY A 400 11.13 5.72 -2.53
N GLN A 401 11.50 4.85 -3.47
CA GLN A 401 12.23 3.61 -3.24
C GLN A 401 13.72 3.89 -3.37
N TYR A 402 14.47 3.56 -2.33
CA TYR A 402 15.92 3.68 -2.26
C TYR A 402 16.53 2.33 -1.88
N TYR A 403 17.77 2.06 -2.26
CA TYR A 403 18.49 0.90 -1.70
C TYR A 403 18.48 0.88 -0.16
N ASP A 404 18.49 2.07 0.46
CA ASP A 404 18.45 2.23 1.91
C ASP A 404 17.04 2.11 2.52
N GLY A 405 15.95 2.02 1.73
CA GLY A 405 14.60 1.89 2.27
C GLY A 405 13.50 2.54 1.44
N THR A 406 12.28 2.52 1.97
CA THR A 406 11.09 3.12 1.35
C THR A 406 10.67 4.35 2.15
N THR A 407 10.33 5.43 1.45
CA THR A 407 9.79 6.66 2.07
C THR A 407 8.33 6.89 1.73
N ASP A 408 7.65 7.56 2.64
CA ASP A 408 6.29 8.07 2.51
C ASP A 408 6.15 9.37 3.31
N ILE A 409 5.57 10.41 2.71
CA ILE A 409 5.42 11.71 3.36
C ILE A 409 4.50 12.66 2.59
N THR A 410 3.48 13.12 3.30
CA THR A 410 2.59 14.20 2.88
C THR A 410 2.91 15.55 3.53
N ARG A 411 2.91 16.62 2.72
CA ARG A 411 2.81 18.01 3.18
C ARG A 411 1.66 18.72 2.47
N THR A 412 0.92 19.52 3.24
CA THR A 412 0.02 20.53 2.71
C THR A 412 0.71 21.89 2.82
N ILE A 413 0.84 22.58 1.68
CA ILE A 413 1.65 23.79 1.52
C ILE A 413 0.72 24.97 1.25
N VAL A 414 0.89 26.08 1.96
CA VAL A 414 0.14 27.32 1.76
C VAL A 414 0.80 28.12 0.65
N LEU A 415 0.08 28.33 -0.45
CA LEU A 415 0.61 29.06 -1.63
C LEU A 415 0.30 30.56 -1.61
N GLY A 416 -0.61 30.99 -0.74
CA GLY A 416 -1.04 32.39 -0.59
C GLY A 416 -2.19 32.49 0.40
N ASP A 417 -3.12 33.41 0.17
CA ASP A 417 -4.23 33.64 1.10
C ASP A 417 -5.10 32.38 1.29
N ILE A 418 -5.35 32.04 2.56
CA ILE A 418 -6.25 30.97 3.00
C ILE A 418 -7.35 31.54 3.91
N THR A 419 -8.47 30.85 3.98
CA THR A 419 -9.61 31.19 4.82
C THR A 419 -9.42 30.75 6.27
N GLU A 420 -10.19 31.33 7.19
CA GLU A 420 -10.24 30.89 8.58
C GLU A 420 -10.64 29.40 8.72
N GLU A 421 -11.50 28.89 7.83
CA GLU A 421 -11.89 27.47 7.80
C GLU A 421 -10.69 26.59 7.43
N GLU A 422 -9.94 26.96 6.38
CA GLU A 422 -8.74 26.23 5.95
C GLU A 422 -7.65 26.24 7.03
N LYS A 423 -7.41 27.39 7.67
CA LYS A 423 -6.44 27.55 8.75
C LYS A 423 -6.81 26.76 10.01
N ARG A 424 -8.08 26.79 10.40
CA ARG A 424 -8.62 25.97 11.49
C ARG A 424 -8.46 24.48 11.21
N ASP A 425 -8.86 24.04 10.03
CA ASP A 425 -8.77 22.62 9.65
C ASP A 425 -7.32 22.15 9.60
N PHE A 426 -6.39 22.97 9.08
CA PHE A 426 -4.96 22.66 9.05
C PHE A 426 -4.40 22.49 10.45
N THR A 427 -4.78 23.41 11.34
CA THR A 427 -4.36 23.37 12.73
C THR A 427 -4.93 22.15 13.47
N LEU A 428 -6.19 21.79 13.23
CA LEU A 428 -6.78 20.57 13.80
C LEU A 428 -6.10 19.29 13.29
N THR A 429 -5.75 19.24 12.00
CA THR A 429 -4.94 18.13 11.44
C THR A 429 -3.59 18.04 12.13
N LEU A 430 -2.90 19.18 12.32
CA LEU A 430 -1.61 19.23 13.02
C LEU A 430 -1.75 18.77 14.47
N LYS A 431 -2.76 19.21 15.21
CA LYS A 431 -3.02 18.75 16.58
C LYS A 431 -3.23 17.23 16.63
N GLY A 432 -3.98 16.67 15.67
CA GLY A 432 -4.15 15.23 15.54
C GLY A 432 -2.81 14.52 15.31
N HIS A 433 -1.98 15.05 14.41
CA HIS A 433 -0.66 14.51 14.12
C HIS A 433 0.22 14.50 15.38
N ILE A 434 0.33 15.64 16.07
CA ILE A 434 1.13 15.82 17.28
C ILE A 434 0.67 14.88 18.39
N ASN A 435 -0.64 14.80 18.64
CA ASN A 435 -1.20 13.97 19.71
C ASN A 435 -0.79 12.50 19.59
N LEU A 436 -0.77 11.96 18.37
CA LEU A 436 -0.40 10.57 18.14
C LEU A 436 1.12 10.39 18.09
N ILE A 437 1.87 11.19 17.32
CA ILE A 437 3.32 11.00 17.16
C ILE A 437 4.11 11.28 18.44
N ASN A 438 3.58 12.11 19.34
CA ASN A 438 4.18 12.40 20.63
C ASN A 438 3.67 11.46 21.76
N ALA A 439 2.88 10.44 21.42
CA ALA A 439 2.28 9.55 22.41
C ALA A 439 3.32 8.63 23.08
N ARG A 440 3.20 8.51 24.40
CA ARG A 440 3.81 7.43 25.20
C ARG A 440 2.71 6.44 25.57
N PHE A 441 2.91 5.16 25.28
CA PHE A 441 1.89 4.12 25.46
C PHE A 441 2.46 2.86 26.09
N LEU A 442 1.64 2.07 26.78
CA LEU A 442 2.13 0.84 27.43
C LEU A 442 2.39 -0.24 26.38
N TYR A 443 3.45 -1.04 26.59
CA TYR A 443 3.71 -2.22 25.79
C TYR A 443 2.47 -3.15 25.75
N GLY A 444 2.15 -3.65 24.55
CA GLY A 444 0.94 -4.43 24.29
C GLY A 444 -0.21 -3.61 23.68
N ALA A 445 -0.10 -2.29 23.57
CA ALA A 445 -1.03 -1.47 22.79
C ALA A 445 -0.99 -1.88 21.30
N THR A 446 -2.15 -1.83 20.65
CA THR A 446 -2.31 -2.03 19.20
C THR A 446 -2.53 -0.68 18.53
N GLY A 447 -2.29 -0.58 17.23
CA GLY A 447 -2.54 0.69 16.53
C GLY A 447 -4.01 1.11 16.56
N SER A 448 -4.94 0.15 16.59
CA SER A 448 -6.37 0.45 16.77
C SER A 448 -6.71 1.10 18.12
N SER A 449 -5.93 0.84 19.17
CA SER A 449 -6.07 1.53 20.46
C SER A 449 -5.50 2.95 20.47
N LEU A 450 -4.59 3.27 19.54
CA LEU A 450 -3.89 4.56 19.46
C LEU A 450 -4.53 5.51 18.43
N ASP A 451 -5.23 5.00 17.43
CA ASP A 451 -5.85 5.77 16.33
C ASP A 451 -6.70 6.96 16.81
N VAL A 452 -7.41 6.79 17.92
CA VAL A 452 -8.25 7.83 18.52
C VAL A 452 -7.48 9.10 18.89
N LEU A 453 -6.18 9.01 19.19
CA LEU A 453 -5.37 10.17 19.58
C LEU A 453 -5.29 11.21 18.46
N ALA A 454 -5.19 10.76 17.21
CA ALA A 454 -5.15 11.64 16.05
C ALA A 454 -6.53 12.20 15.69
N ARG A 455 -7.59 11.44 15.94
CA ARG A 455 -8.97 11.85 15.67
C ARG A 455 -9.55 12.77 16.75
N TYR A 456 -9.08 12.65 17.98
CA TYR A 456 -9.63 13.36 19.13
C TYR A 456 -9.87 14.86 18.88
N PRO A 457 -8.89 15.68 18.43
CA PRO A 457 -9.13 17.10 18.19
C PRO A 457 -10.13 17.36 17.07
N LEU A 458 -10.16 16.53 16.03
CA LEU A 458 -11.11 16.64 14.91
C LEU A 458 -12.54 16.29 15.34
N TRP A 459 -12.71 15.24 16.14
CA TRP A 459 -14.01 14.80 16.64
C TRP A 459 -14.66 15.81 17.59
N GLN A 460 -13.88 16.58 18.36
CA GLN A 460 -14.44 17.68 19.16
C GLN A 460 -15.17 18.72 18.31
N GLU A 461 -14.81 18.81 17.03
CA GLU A 461 -15.37 19.73 16.05
C GLU A 461 -16.33 19.04 15.06
N GLY A 462 -16.66 17.76 15.29
CA GLY A 462 -17.54 16.96 14.41
C GLY A 462 -16.93 16.62 13.05
N ILE A 463 -15.60 16.64 12.92
CA ILE A 463 -14.86 16.35 11.69
C ILE A 463 -14.20 14.98 11.79
N ASP A 464 -14.19 14.21 10.70
CA ASP A 464 -13.55 12.89 10.64
C ASP A 464 -13.02 12.59 9.24
N TYR A 465 -11.97 11.78 9.12
CA TYR A 465 -11.40 11.32 7.85
C TYR A 465 -11.66 9.81 7.63
N LYS A 466 -11.92 9.42 6.38
CA LYS A 466 -12.47 8.09 6.03
C LYS A 466 -11.42 7.05 5.64
N CYS A 467 -10.22 7.15 6.21
CA CYS A 467 -9.10 6.23 6.05
C CYS A 467 -8.48 5.87 7.42
N GLY A 468 -7.50 4.97 7.43
CA GLY A 468 -6.64 4.76 8.61
C GLY A 468 -5.85 6.02 8.95
N THR A 469 -5.31 6.08 10.17
CA THR A 469 -4.37 7.13 10.59
C THR A 469 -2.93 6.81 10.21
N GLY A 470 -2.63 5.54 9.92
CA GLY A 470 -1.34 5.14 9.38
C GLY A 470 -1.22 3.66 9.07
N HIS A 471 -0.14 3.29 8.42
CA HIS A 471 0.19 1.93 8.01
C HIS A 471 1.68 1.63 8.24
N GLY A 472 2.05 0.35 8.28
CA GLY A 472 3.46 0.00 8.28
C GLY A 472 4.13 0.34 6.94
N VAL A 473 5.45 0.57 6.97
CA VAL A 473 6.26 0.87 5.79
C VAL A 473 7.33 -0.20 5.60
N GLY A 474 7.45 -0.72 4.38
CA GLY A 474 8.45 -1.73 4.01
C GLY A 474 9.88 -1.18 3.94
N PHE A 475 10.85 -2.10 3.85
CA PHE A 475 12.27 -1.78 3.66
C PHE A 475 12.70 -2.14 2.23
N LEU A 476 12.69 -1.13 1.35
CA LEU A 476 12.76 -1.30 -0.11
C LEU A 476 11.70 -2.29 -0.58
N LEU A 477 10.46 -2.12 -0.13
CA LEU A 477 9.31 -3.01 -0.41
C LEU A 477 8.07 -2.13 -0.54
N ASN A 478 6.89 -2.72 -0.39
CA ASN A 478 5.63 -1.98 -0.43
C ASN A 478 5.64 -0.83 0.58
N VAL A 479 5.16 0.33 0.16
CA VAL A 479 4.96 1.48 1.05
C VAL A 479 3.88 1.18 2.10
N HIS A 480 2.86 0.40 1.72
CA HIS A 480 1.89 -0.16 2.64
C HIS A 480 2.27 -1.60 3.01
N GLU A 481 2.83 -1.78 4.20
CA GLU A 481 3.29 -3.06 4.70
C GLU A 481 2.60 -3.43 6.02
N GLY A 482 1.99 -4.62 6.07
CA GLY A 482 1.48 -5.19 7.32
C GLY A 482 2.58 -5.85 8.16
N PRO A 483 2.25 -6.41 9.34
CA PRO A 483 0.89 -6.64 9.83
C PRO A 483 0.34 -5.47 10.66
N HIS A 484 1.18 -4.54 11.13
CA HIS A 484 0.75 -3.42 11.95
C HIS A 484 0.19 -2.27 11.10
N ARG A 485 -0.76 -1.55 11.66
CA ARG A 485 -1.34 -0.31 11.12
C ARG A 485 -1.98 0.47 12.26
N ILE A 486 -2.33 1.72 12.02
CA ILE A 486 -3.09 2.56 12.94
C ILE A 486 -4.42 2.89 12.26
N SER A 487 -5.51 2.24 12.69
CA SER A 487 -6.83 2.44 12.10
C SER A 487 -7.94 2.18 13.12
N THR A 488 -9.14 2.69 12.86
CA THR A 488 -10.33 2.35 13.65
C THR A 488 -10.73 0.89 13.57
N ILE A 489 -10.23 0.13 12.57
CA ILE A 489 -10.53 -1.29 12.40
C ILE A 489 -9.74 -2.06 13.47
N PRO A 490 -10.42 -2.77 14.39
CA PRO A 490 -9.74 -3.52 15.43
C PRO A 490 -8.79 -4.58 14.84
N ASP A 491 -7.60 -4.66 15.41
CA ASP A 491 -6.61 -5.70 15.15
C ASP A 491 -5.93 -6.13 16.46
N LYS A 492 -5.18 -7.23 16.40
CA LYS A 492 -4.46 -7.80 17.56
C LYS A 492 -2.95 -7.58 17.47
N VAL A 493 -2.50 -6.81 16.48
CA VAL A 493 -1.08 -6.61 16.22
C VAL A 493 -0.57 -5.53 17.17
N LYS A 494 0.32 -5.94 18.08
CA LYS A 494 0.96 -5.02 19.02
C LYS A 494 1.94 -4.12 18.27
N MET A 495 2.11 -2.90 18.77
CA MET A 495 3.17 -2.01 18.34
C MET A 495 4.49 -2.46 18.97
N GLU A 496 5.25 -3.26 18.23
CA GLU A 496 6.54 -3.85 18.65
C GLU A 496 7.72 -2.93 18.29
N LYS A 497 8.78 -2.95 19.10
CA LYS A 497 10.02 -2.19 18.83
C LYS A 497 10.57 -2.53 17.45
N GLY A 498 10.90 -1.52 16.66
CA GLY A 498 11.43 -1.67 15.30
C GLY A 498 10.37 -1.71 14.21
N MET A 499 9.08 -1.66 14.54
CA MET A 499 8.03 -1.40 13.56
C MET A 499 8.13 0.04 13.04
N VAL A 500 8.09 0.21 11.72
CA VAL A 500 8.09 1.51 11.05
C VAL A 500 6.68 1.80 10.56
N VAL A 501 6.12 2.97 10.89
CA VAL A 501 4.70 3.29 10.70
C VAL A 501 4.50 4.76 10.32
N THR A 502 3.55 5.04 9.42
CA THR A 502 3.10 6.40 9.10
C THR A 502 2.15 6.95 10.18
N ILE A 503 2.10 8.27 10.31
CA ILE A 503 1.13 9.01 11.12
C ILE A 503 0.63 10.17 10.27
N GLU A 504 -0.55 10.01 9.69
CA GLU A 504 -1.03 10.79 8.54
C GLU A 504 -2.51 11.23 8.67
N PRO A 505 -2.93 11.85 9.78
CA PRO A 505 -4.30 12.37 9.88
C PRO A 505 -4.58 13.42 8.80
N GLY A 506 -5.87 13.61 8.50
CA GLY A 506 -6.29 14.59 7.50
C GLY A 506 -7.69 15.14 7.69
N VAL A 507 -8.01 16.16 6.90
CA VAL A 507 -9.35 16.74 6.74
C VAL A 507 -9.64 16.84 5.26
N TYR A 508 -10.78 16.32 4.82
CA TYR A 508 -11.17 16.32 3.40
C TYR A 508 -12.60 16.85 3.27
N LYS A 509 -12.75 18.06 2.74
CA LYS A 509 -14.05 18.70 2.52
C LYS A 509 -14.33 18.77 1.02
N ALA A 510 -15.23 17.91 0.57
CA ALA A 510 -15.60 17.76 -0.84
C ALA A 510 -15.92 19.13 -1.50
N GLY A 511 -15.31 19.39 -2.65
CA GLY A 511 -15.49 20.63 -3.41
C GLY A 511 -14.83 21.87 -2.78
N LYS A 512 -14.03 21.72 -1.71
CA LYS A 512 -13.35 22.83 -1.03
C LYS A 512 -11.84 22.63 -0.95
N HIS A 513 -11.39 21.79 -0.02
CA HIS A 513 -9.97 21.60 0.30
C HIS A 513 -9.74 20.25 0.96
N GLY A 514 -8.49 19.81 0.92
CA GLY A 514 -8.01 18.70 1.73
C GLY A 514 -6.65 19.04 2.34
N ILE A 515 -6.43 18.52 3.54
CA ILE A 515 -5.20 18.66 4.29
C ILE A 515 -4.82 17.29 4.80
N ARG A 516 -3.53 16.94 4.66
CA ARG A 516 -2.90 15.79 5.31
C ARG A 516 -1.51 16.21 5.78
N ILE A 517 -1.14 15.78 6.98
CA ILE A 517 0.18 15.99 7.56
C ILE A 517 0.68 14.62 7.99
N GLU A 518 1.74 14.19 7.32
CA GLU A 518 2.26 12.85 7.50
C GLU A 518 3.73 12.84 7.85
N ASN A 519 4.09 12.02 8.82
CA ASN A 519 5.46 11.65 9.09
C ASN A 519 5.53 10.15 9.35
N VAL A 520 6.73 9.61 9.23
CA VAL A 520 7.03 8.22 9.55
C VAL A 520 7.86 8.15 10.82
N ALA A 521 7.52 7.16 11.64
CA ALA A 521 8.18 6.93 12.91
C ALA A 521 8.50 5.45 13.11
N VAL A 522 9.50 5.19 13.96
CA VAL A 522 9.85 3.85 14.44
C VAL A 522 9.29 3.70 15.85
N VAL A 523 8.63 2.59 16.12
CA VAL A 523 8.24 2.21 17.48
C VAL A 523 9.49 1.87 18.28
N ALA A 524 9.69 2.55 19.41
CA ALA A 524 10.84 2.37 20.28
C ALA A 524 10.41 2.18 21.75
N GLU A 525 11.28 1.54 22.52
CA GLU A 525 11.15 1.54 23.98
C GLU A 525 11.39 2.95 24.52
N ASP A 526 10.65 3.31 25.57
CA ASP A 526 10.85 4.54 26.32
C ASP A 526 11.27 4.21 27.76
N ILE A 527 10.42 4.48 28.74
CA ILE A 527 10.71 4.26 30.16
C ILE A 527 10.07 2.97 30.67
N GLU A 528 10.73 2.30 31.61
CA GLU A 528 10.15 1.23 32.40
C GLU A 528 9.78 1.76 33.79
N THR A 529 8.57 1.43 34.24
CA THR A 529 8.03 1.85 35.55
C THR A 529 7.36 0.66 36.25
N ASP A 530 6.81 0.86 37.45
CA ASP A 530 5.97 -0.13 38.13
C ASP A 530 4.70 -0.52 37.36
N SER A 531 4.28 0.31 36.40
CA SER A 531 3.17 0.04 35.48
C SER A 531 3.56 -0.82 34.27
N GLY A 532 4.87 -1.06 34.05
CA GLY A 532 5.43 -1.82 32.93
C GLY A 532 6.30 -1.00 31.98
N GLN A 533 6.68 -1.63 30.86
CA GLN A 533 7.44 -1.00 29.78
C GLN A 533 6.53 -0.05 28.99
N PHE A 534 6.92 1.22 28.90
CA PHE A 534 6.31 2.17 27.97
C PHE A 534 7.09 2.22 26.65
N MET A 535 6.35 2.47 25.59
CA MET A 535 6.80 2.63 24.22
C MET A 535 6.53 4.06 23.75
N LYS A 536 7.21 4.47 22.68
CA LYS A 536 7.06 5.77 22.02
C LYS A 536 7.25 5.63 20.52
N PHE A 537 6.94 6.70 19.79
CA PHE A 537 7.31 6.86 18.39
C PHE A 537 8.57 7.73 18.27
N GLU A 538 9.57 7.28 17.52
CA GLU A 538 10.74 8.06 17.13
C GLU A 538 10.62 8.50 15.68
N THR A 539 10.45 9.80 15.43
CA THR A 539 10.27 10.35 14.07
C THR A 539 11.53 10.18 13.24
N ILE A 540 11.38 9.71 12.00
CA ILE A 540 12.49 9.53 11.06
C ILE A 540 12.36 10.36 9.78
N SER A 541 11.19 10.95 9.51
CA SER A 541 10.94 11.79 8.34
C SER A 541 11.07 13.29 8.65
N TYR A 542 11.83 14.03 7.83
CA TYR A 542 12.19 15.42 8.10
C TYR A 542 11.88 16.35 6.92
N CYS A 543 10.80 17.14 7.06
CA CYS A 543 10.39 18.18 6.11
C CYS A 543 9.60 19.24 6.88
N PRO A 544 9.80 20.55 6.65
CA PRO A 544 9.07 21.59 7.39
C PRO A 544 7.55 21.40 7.24
N ILE A 545 6.82 21.69 8.31
CA ILE A 545 5.37 21.82 8.31
C ILE A 545 5.09 23.31 8.12
N ASP A 546 4.24 23.65 7.16
CA ASP A 546 4.01 25.04 6.78
C ASP A 546 3.38 25.84 7.93
N LEU A 547 4.10 26.84 8.42
CA LEU A 547 3.69 27.67 9.56
C LEU A 547 2.55 28.62 9.20
N ASP A 548 2.40 28.98 7.93
CA ASP A 548 1.38 29.94 7.49
C ASP A 548 -0.03 29.31 7.51
N GLY A 549 -0.10 27.97 7.51
CA GLY A 549 -1.33 27.21 7.69
C GLY A 549 -1.83 27.14 9.14
N ILE A 550 -1.03 27.57 10.12
CA ILE A 550 -1.28 27.30 11.54
C ILE A 550 -1.89 28.53 12.22
N ASP A 551 -3.04 28.34 12.87
CA ASP A 551 -3.53 29.25 13.90
C ASP A 551 -2.84 28.90 15.23
N VAL A 552 -1.75 29.62 15.50
CA VAL A 552 -0.87 29.38 16.64
C VAL A 552 -1.62 29.50 17.97
N ASP A 553 -2.69 30.32 18.05
CA ASP A 553 -3.49 30.48 19.27
C ASP A 553 -4.35 29.26 19.61
N MET A 554 -4.58 28.35 18.67
CA MET A 554 -5.21 27.05 18.91
C MET A 554 -4.25 25.99 19.46
N LEU A 555 -2.94 26.23 19.43
CA LEU A 555 -1.91 25.32 19.93
C LEU A 555 -1.66 25.57 21.42
N THR A 556 -1.63 24.48 22.18
CA THR A 556 -1.11 24.45 23.54
C THR A 556 0.40 24.67 23.56
N GLU A 557 0.94 25.06 24.71
CA GLU A 557 2.39 25.24 24.92
C GLU A 557 3.20 23.98 24.54
N GLU A 558 2.71 22.78 24.89
CA GLU A 558 3.41 21.53 24.56
C GLU A 558 3.36 21.21 23.05
N GLU A 559 2.26 21.53 22.36
CA GLU A 559 2.18 21.37 20.89
C GLU A 559 3.11 22.36 20.18
N ARG A 560 3.18 23.63 20.63
CA ARG A 560 4.13 24.62 20.10
C ARG A 560 5.57 24.17 20.32
N LYS A 561 5.88 23.68 21.51
CA LYS A 561 7.20 23.13 21.85
C LYS A 561 7.56 21.93 20.98
N TRP A 562 6.62 21.01 20.75
CA TRP A 562 6.83 19.89 19.83
C TRP A 562 7.16 20.38 18.42
N LEU A 563 6.36 21.31 17.87
CA LEU A 563 6.56 21.85 16.53
C LEU A 563 7.92 22.53 16.40
N ASN A 564 8.28 23.37 17.37
CA ASN A 564 9.56 24.07 17.41
C ASN A 564 10.76 23.10 17.50
N ASN A 565 10.63 22.02 18.29
CA ASN A 565 11.67 20.99 18.37
C ASN A 565 11.78 20.18 17.07
N TYR A 566 10.65 19.79 16.48
CA TYR A 566 10.62 19.09 15.20
C TYR A 566 11.27 19.92 14.10
N HIS A 567 10.89 21.20 13.97
CA HIS A 567 11.48 22.13 13.00
C HIS A 567 12.97 22.38 13.22
N LYS A 568 13.42 22.42 14.47
CA LYS A 568 14.84 22.45 14.80
C LYS A 568 15.56 21.21 14.28
N GLU A 569 15.01 20.01 14.51
CA GLU A 569 15.60 18.76 13.99
C GLU A 569 15.62 18.73 12.46
N VAL A 570 14.55 19.19 11.81
CA VAL A 570 14.49 19.32 10.34
C VAL A 570 15.64 20.21 9.84
N TYR A 571 15.84 21.37 10.45
CA TYR A 571 16.94 22.26 10.08
C TYR A 571 18.30 21.59 10.29
N GLU A 572 18.57 21.04 11.47
CA GLU A 572 19.86 20.44 11.82
C GLU A 572 20.22 19.27 10.91
N LYS A 573 19.24 18.44 10.54
CA LYS A 573 19.45 17.24 9.73
C LYS A 573 19.54 17.52 8.24
N ILE A 574 18.78 18.49 7.72
CA ILE A 574 18.69 18.74 6.27
C ILE A 574 19.65 19.84 5.81
N SER A 575 19.87 20.89 6.60
CA SER A 575 20.73 22.03 6.23
C SER A 575 22.16 21.69 5.77
N PRO A 576 22.83 20.59 6.23
CA PRO A 576 24.16 20.23 5.74
C PRO A 576 24.22 19.85 4.25
N TYR A 577 23.08 19.49 3.65
CA TYR A 577 22.96 19.03 2.26
C TYR A 577 22.44 20.10 1.30
N LEU A 578 22.22 21.32 1.81
CA LEU A 578 21.64 22.46 1.09
C LEU A 578 22.70 23.52 0.77
N LYS A 579 22.44 24.26 -0.31
CA LYS A 579 23.17 25.49 -0.64
C LYS A 579 22.81 26.62 0.33
N ASP A 580 23.57 27.70 0.32
CA ASP A 580 23.38 28.79 1.30
C ASP A 580 21.99 29.44 1.19
N ASP A 581 21.49 29.73 -0.02
CA ASP A 581 20.14 30.31 -0.20
C ASP A 581 19.03 29.34 0.27
N GLU A 582 19.15 28.06 -0.10
CA GLU A 582 18.25 26.97 0.34
C GLU A 582 18.27 26.82 1.88
N ARG A 583 19.43 27.02 2.51
CA ARG A 583 19.61 26.92 3.97
C ARG A 583 18.98 28.09 4.70
N GLU A 584 19.16 29.32 4.22
CA GLU A 584 18.51 30.49 4.81
C GLU A 584 16.99 30.45 4.62
N TRP A 585 16.51 29.94 3.48
CA TRP A 585 15.09 29.65 3.28
C TRP A 585 14.59 28.63 4.32
N LEU A 586 15.27 27.49 4.47
CA LEU A 586 14.86 26.47 5.43
C LEU A 586 14.81 27.02 6.85
N LYS A 587 15.79 27.84 7.24
CA LYS A 587 15.83 28.50 8.56
C LYS A 587 14.62 29.40 8.83
N LYS A 588 14.09 30.06 7.80
CA LYS A 588 12.87 30.87 7.91
C LYS A 588 11.63 29.99 8.06
N GLU A 589 11.58 28.89 7.32
CA GLU A 589 10.45 27.94 7.35
C GLU A 589 10.44 27.05 8.60
N THR A 590 11.57 26.94 9.32
CA THR A 590 11.70 26.22 10.59
C THR A 590 11.86 27.14 11.81
N ARG A 591 11.46 28.41 11.69
CA ARG A 591 11.46 29.37 12.80
C ARG A 591 10.53 28.93 13.93
N SER A 592 10.85 29.30 15.17
CA SER A 592 9.96 29.01 16.30
C SER A 592 8.71 29.90 16.28
N VAL A 593 7.59 29.35 16.76
CA VAL A 593 6.29 30.02 16.94
C VAL A 593 5.73 29.90 18.36
#